data_AF-A0A9N9QZP6-F1
#
_entry.id   AF-A0A9N9QZP6-F1
#
_cell.length_a   1.000
_cell.length_b   1.000
_cell.length_c   1.000
_cell.angle_alpha   90.00
_cell.angle_beta   90.00
_cell.angle_gamma   90.00
#
_symmetry.space_group_name_H-M   'P 1'
#
loop_
_entity.id
_entity.type
_entity.pdbx_description
1 polymer ?
#
loop_
_entity_poly.entity_id
_entity_poly.type
_entity_poly.pdbx_seq_one_letter_code
_entity_poly.pdbx_strand_id
1 'polypeptide(L)'
;MKQLLVLIAVFAVAHGLGAWKGGLKVRFGPNPLGIGSNYFISVPRTVAEAKNSRWVLTPRPEGPMPELVLYCPSTRDRTLCALYDDTAYVAGLQIALDQSKFKDGIFDWAVQGFTTWTPPVSALDTPRTYQTIQQYFISEAHLEVSAHDRIVARNKDTTLQFEDVWVTGFNKERMAISRDANVIANTAVSGFTKQACIPLMGRHYYYNMTATTECTASSLLPWFPLVHSGELIGMGAVIFGKLDEKDLVKDYFERPPVTAVKVIVPDGPQCLYDLAGSPALLTMHSYYINTPWLVDCLFQ
;
A
#
# COMPACT_ATOMS: atom_id res chain seq x y z
N MET A 1 3.37 25.23 45.61
CA MET A 1 4.36 24.25 46.05
C MET A 1 3.69 22.89 46.16
N LYS A 2 4.23 21.90 45.42
CA LYS A 2 3.99 20.45 45.50
C LYS A 2 2.56 19.98 45.18
N GLN A 3 2.28 19.05 44.27
CA GLN A 3 3.02 18.21 43.34
C GLN A 3 1.92 17.66 42.42
N LEU A 4 1.89 18.03 41.14
CA LEU A 4 1.11 17.30 40.13
C LEU A 4 2.08 16.89 39.03
N LEU A 5 2.87 15.87 39.35
CA LEU A 5 3.66 15.11 38.38
C LEU A 5 2.67 14.24 37.61
N VAL A 6 2.17 14.76 36.49
CA VAL A 6 1.56 13.91 35.46
C VAL A 6 2.68 13.03 34.93
N LEU A 7 2.56 11.72 35.16
CA LEU A 7 3.43 10.68 34.63
C LEU A 7 3.45 10.78 33.09
N ILE A 8 4.44 11.49 32.55
CA ILE A 8 5.00 11.21 31.24
C ILE A 8 5.82 9.94 31.42
N ALA A 9 5.14 8.79 31.42
CA ALA A 9 5.80 7.50 31.38
C ALA A 9 6.35 7.29 29.97
N VAL A 10 7.58 7.77 29.79
CA VAL A 10 8.66 7.22 28.95
C VAL A 10 8.20 6.16 27.94
N PHE A 11 7.77 6.60 26.75
CA PHE A 11 8.04 5.87 25.51
C PHE A 11 9.26 6.49 24.80
N ALA A 12 10.26 6.93 25.56
CA ALA A 12 11.62 7.08 25.03
C ALA A 12 12.28 5.70 25.00
N VAL A 13 11.71 4.77 24.22
CA VAL A 13 12.37 3.51 23.90
C VAL A 13 13.20 3.77 22.64
N ALA A 14 14.50 3.97 22.88
CA ALA A 14 15.60 3.87 21.93
C ALA A 14 15.60 4.81 20.71
N HIS A 15 16.23 5.97 20.88
CA HIS A 15 16.85 6.74 19.78
C HIS A 15 18.12 6.05 19.27
N GLY A 16 18.00 4.77 18.93
CA GLY A 16 19.12 3.92 18.54
C GLY A 16 18.68 2.65 17.82
N LEU A 17 17.60 2.72 17.04
CA LEU A 17 17.08 1.55 16.33
C LEU A 17 17.77 1.48 14.97
N GLY A 18 18.55 0.43 14.75
CA GLY A 18 19.09 0.11 13.43
C GLY A 18 17.99 -0.05 12.38
N ALA A 19 18.39 -0.26 11.12
CA ALA A 19 17.48 -0.40 9.97
C ALA A 19 16.23 -1.27 10.30
N TRP A 20 15.07 -0.84 9.82
CA TRP A 20 13.82 -1.55 10.10
C TRP A 20 13.90 -3.01 9.65
N LYS A 21 13.47 -3.93 10.51
CA LYS A 21 13.32 -5.34 10.12
C LYS A 21 12.16 -5.50 9.14
N GLY A 22 12.42 -6.24 8.07
CA GLY A 22 11.50 -6.50 6.98
C GLY A 22 10.26 -7.25 7.44
N GLY A 23 9.11 -6.73 7.04
CA GLY A 23 7.82 -7.36 7.17
C GLY A 23 6.95 -7.04 5.95
N LEU A 24 5.76 -7.62 5.88
CA LEU A 24 4.77 -7.17 4.91
C LEU A 24 3.42 -7.16 5.59
N LYS A 25 2.90 -5.96 5.81
CA LYS A 25 1.70 -5.73 6.59
C LYS A 25 0.78 -4.79 5.86
N VAL A 26 -0.51 -4.99 6.00
CA VAL A 26 -1.51 -4.10 5.41
C VAL A 26 -2.49 -3.62 6.45
N ARG A 27 -3.18 -2.55 6.08
CA ARG A 27 -4.19 -1.88 6.87
C ARG A 27 -3.64 -1.14 8.08
N PHE A 28 -3.91 0.15 8.17
CA PHE A 28 -3.64 0.96 9.35
C PHE A 28 -4.79 0.87 10.36
N GLY A 29 -4.45 0.92 11.65
CA GLY A 29 -5.41 1.27 12.68
C GLY A 29 -4.74 1.60 14.02
N PRO A 30 -5.33 2.50 14.82
CA PRO A 30 -4.71 3.01 16.03
C PRO A 30 -4.88 2.09 17.24
N ASN A 31 -5.77 1.10 17.19
CA ASN A 31 -6.07 0.25 18.33
C ASN A 31 -5.09 -0.95 18.41
N PRO A 32 -4.25 -1.03 19.45
CA PRO A 32 -3.25 -2.10 19.56
C PRO A 32 -3.87 -3.49 19.70
N LEU A 33 -5.09 -3.61 20.23
CA LEU A 33 -5.78 -4.90 20.37
C LEU A 33 -6.14 -5.54 19.01
N GLY A 34 -6.17 -4.75 17.94
CA GLY A 34 -6.44 -5.23 16.58
C GLY A 34 -5.19 -5.61 15.79
N ILE A 35 -3.97 -5.44 16.34
CA ILE A 35 -2.73 -5.73 15.61
C ILE A 35 -2.68 -7.20 15.20
N GLY A 36 -2.35 -7.45 13.92
CA GLY A 36 -2.22 -8.78 13.32
C GLY A 36 -3.55 -9.44 12.92
N SER A 37 -4.69 -8.94 13.42
CA SER A 37 -6.02 -9.47 13.11
C SER A 37 -6.84 -8.49 12.28
N ASN A 38 -7.03 -7.26 12.75
CA ASN A 38 -7.84 -6.22 12.11
C ASN A 38 -6.99 -5.07 11.55
N TYR A 39 -5.80 -4.86 12.08
CA TYR A 39 -4.85 -3.82 11.66
C TYR A 39 -3.46 -4.43 11.54
N PHE A 40 -2.62 -3.86 10.68
CA PHE A 40 -1.25 -4.33 10.43
C PHE A 40 -1.21 -5.84 10.15
N ILE A 41 -2.19 -6.30 9.35
CA ILE A 41 -2.46 -7.68 8.99
C ILE A 41 -1.29 -8.19 8.16
N SER A 42 -0.68 -9.29 8.57
CA SER A 42 0.47 -9.85 7.85
C SER A 42 0.05 -10.40 6.48
N VAL A 43 0.87 -10.12 5.47
CA VAL A 43 0.78 -10.70 4.14
C VAL A 43 1.95 -11.68 3.97
N PRO A 44 1.73 -12.89 3.41
CA PRO A 44 2.81 -13.86 3.24
C PRO A 44 3.93 -13.34 2.33
N ARG A 45 5.18 -13.43 2.80
CA ARG A 45 6.39 -13.00 2.07
C ARG A 45 7.00 -14.10 1.22
N THR A 46 6.54 -15.34 1.36
CA THR A 46 6.95 -16.48 0.53
C THR A 46 5.75 -17.30 0.08
N VAL A 47 5.91 -18.06 -1.00
CA VAL A 47 4.89 -19.03 -1.45
C VAL A 47 4.62 -20.09 -0.37
N ALA A 48 5.64 -20.47 0.40
CA ALA A 48 5.49 -21.42 1.51
C ALA A 48 4.57 -20.85 2.61
N GLU A 49 4.78 -19.60 3.01
CA GLU A 49 3.90 -18.89 3.96
C GLU A 49 2.48 -18.72 3.41
N ALA A 50 2.34 -18.44 2.11
CA ALA A 50 1.04 -18.30 1.46
C ALA A 50 0.26 -19.62 1.53
N LYS A 51 0.90 -20.74 1.17
CA LYS A 51 0.33 -22.08 1.27
C LYS A 51 -0.01 -22.45 2.71
N ASN A 52 0.88 -22.16 3.66
CA ASN A 52 0.63 -22.40 5.09
C ASN A 52 -0.57 -21.59 5.61
N SER A 53 -0.77 -20.39 5.06
CA SER A 53 -1.92 -19.52 5.34
C SER A 53 -3.17 -19.87 4.51
N ARG A 54 -3.13 -20.96 3.74
CA ARG A 54 -4.20 -21.45 2.84
C ARG A 54 -4.58 -20.47 1.72
N TRP A 55 -3.66 -19.59 1.33
CA TRP A 55 -3.84 -18.77 0.13
C TRP A 55 -3.81 -19.68 -1.10
N VAL A 56 -4.60 -19.33 -2.10
CA VAL A 56 -4.80 -20.12 -3.32
C VAL A 56 -4.13 -19.47 -4.51
N LEU A 57 -3.43 -20.27 -5.31
CA LEU A 57 -2.92 -19.85 -6.62
C LEU A 57 -4.09 -19.41 -7.49
N THR A 58 -3.95 -18.25 -8.13
CA THR A 58 -5.02 -17.57 -8.83
C THR A 58 -4.52 -17.03 -10.16
N PRO A 59 -5.25 -17.24 -11.28
CA PRO A 59 -4.88 -16.61 -12.54
C PRO A 59 -4.93 -15.09 -12.41
N ARG A 60 -3.80 -14.43 -12.64
CA ARG A 60 -3.65 -12.98 -12.53
C ARG A 60 -4.30 -12.25 -13.71
N PRO A 61 -4.59 -10.94 -13.60
CA PRO A 61 -4.89 -10.13 -14.78
C PRO A 61 -3.69 -10.08 -15.72
N GLU A 62 -4.00 -9.89 -17.01
CA GLU A 62 -3.00 -9.49 -18.01
C GLU A 62 -2.33 -8.19 -17.58
N GLY A 63 -1.03 -8.08 -17.85
CA GLY A 63 -0.24 -6.94 -17.44
C GLY A 63 1.26 -7.24 -17.45
N PRO A 64 2.07 -6.31 -16.93
CA PRO A 64 3.52 -6.47 -16.92
C PRO A 64 3.95 -7.64 -16.02
N MET A 65 5.14 -8.18 -16.33
CA MET A 65 5.75 -9.30 -15.62
C MET A 65 4.82 -10.53 -15.53
N PRO A 66 4.43 -11.12 -16.67
CA PRO A 66 3.54 -12.29 -16.72
C PRO A 66 4.09 -13.53 -16.00
N GLU A 67 5.40 -13.59 -15.76
CA GLU A 67 6.11 -14.63 -15.01
C GLU A 67 5.76 -14.66 -13.53
N LEU A 68 5.26 -13.55 -12.96
CA LEU A 68 4.86 -13.52 -11.55
C LEU A 68 3.55 -14.28 -11.33
N VAL A 69 3.52 -15.10 -10.30
CA VAL A 69 2.34 -15.87 -9.91
C VAL A 69 1.56 -15.18 -8.79
N LEU A 70 0.23 -15.17 -8.89
CA LEU A 70 -0.65 -14.49 -7.93
C LEU A 70 -1.25 -15.50 -6.95
N TYR A 71 -1.09 -15.25 -5.66
CA TYR A 71 -1.85 -15.93 -4.60
C TYR A 71 -2.79 -14.96 -3.92
N CYS A 72 -3.99 -15.43 -3.59
CA CYS A 72 -4.98 -14.65 -2.85
C CYS A 72 -5.47 -15.46 -1.64
N PRO A 73 -6.04 -14.82 -0.60
CA PRO A 73 -6.55 -15.51 0.58
C PRO A 73 -7.55 -16.63 0.28
N SER A 74 -8.47 -16.44 -0.67
CA SER A 74 -9.38 -17.49 -1.15
C SER A 74 -10.01 -17.16 -2.50
N THR A 75 -10.83 -18.05 -3.07
CA THR A 75 -11.62 -17.76 -4.27
C THR A 75 -12.68 -16.67 -4.07
N ARG A 76 -13.11 -16.46 -2.81
CA ARG A 76 -14.11 -15.45 -2.43
C ARG A 76 -13.50 -14.15 -1.91
N ASP A 77 -12.22 -14.17 -1.57
CA ASP A 77 -11.46 -13.02 -1.06
C ASP A 77 -10.30 -12.72 -2.01
N ARG A 78 -10.54 -11.75 -2.88
CA ARG A 78 -9.61 -11.28 -3.92
C ARG A 78 -9.17 -9.84 -3.69
N THR A 79 -9.60 -9.21 -2.60
CA THR A 79 -9.41 -7.77 -2.36
C THR A 79 -7.94 -7.41 -2.25
N LEU A 80 -7.14 -8.27 -1.62
CA LEU A 80 -5.70 -8.16 -1.56
C LEU A 80 -5.08 -9.52 -1.92
N CYS A 81 -4.20 -9.51 -2.90
CA CYS A 81 -3.43 -10.67 -3.32
C CYS A 81 -1.94 -10.32 -3.38
N ALA A 82 -1.08 -11.32 -3.34
CA ALA A 82 0.36 -11.18 -3.37
C ALA A 82 0.93 -11.86 -4.62
N LEU A 83 1.87 -11.19 -5.25
CA LEU A 83 2.61 -11.66 -6.41
C LEU A 83 3.93 -12.26 -5.93
N TYR A 84 4.34 -13.38 -6.53
CA TYR A 84 5.60 -14.05 -6.22
C TYR A 84 6.37 -14.28 -7.51
N ASP A 85 7.69 -14.15 -7.46
CA ASP A 85 8.57 -14.52 -8.55
C ASP A 85 8.94 -16.02 -8.49
N ASP A 86 9.79 -16.45 -9.42
CA ASP A 86 10.35 -17.80 -9.50
C ASP A 86 11.31 -18.16 -8.35
N THR A 87 11.73 -17.18 -7.53
CA THR A 87 12.47 -17.42 -6.28
C THR A 87 11.52 -17.79 -5.11
N ALA A 88 10.21 -17.78 -5.36
CA ALA A 88 9.14 -18.02 -4.41
C ALA A 88 9.05 -16.97 -3.28
N TYR A 89 9.69 -15.81 -3.45
CA TYR A 89 9.54 -14.66 -2.57
C TYR A 89 8.53 -13.66 -3.13
N VAL A 90 7.95 -12.85 -2.25
CA VAL A 90 6.99 -11.83 -2.64
C VAL A 90 7.67 -10.78 -3.53
N ALA A 91 7.03 -10.53 -4.66
CA ALA A 91 7.47 -9.64 -5.73
C ALA A 91 6.48 -8.48 -5.95
N GLY A 92 5.34 -8.46 -5.26
CA GLY A 92 4.38 -7.37 -5.36
C GLY A 92 3.06 -7.65 -4.65
N LEU A 93 2.16 -6.69 -4.72
CA LEU A 93 0.79 -6.76 -4.22
C LEU A 93 -0.20 -6.29 -5.29
N GLN A 94 -1.38 -6.91 -5.30
CA GLN A 94 -2.51 -6.48 -6.10
C GLN A 94 -3.68 -6.13 -5.17
N ILE A 95 -4.23 -4.94 -5.37
CA ILE A 95 -5.49 -4.51 -4.76
C ILE A 95 -6.59 -4.70 -5.79
N ALA A 96 -7.72 -5.27 -5.40
CA ALA A 96 -8.87 -5.50 -6.26
C ALA A 96 -10.16 -4.96 -5.64
N LEU A 97 -10.95 -4.25 -6.44
CA LEU A 97 -12.26 -3.71 -6.09
C LEU A 97 -13.33 -4.46 -6.89
N ASP A 98 -14.22 -5.19 -6.21
CA ASP A 98 -15.34 -5.87 -6.87
C ASP A 98 -16.30 -4.83 -7.46
N GLN A 99 -16.43 -4.80 -8.79
CA GLN A 99 -17.24 -3.80 -9.49
C GLN A 99 -18.71 -3.84 -9.11
N SER A 100 -19.23 -5.00 -8.71
CA SER A 100 -20.63 -5.13 -8.28
C SER A 100 -20.90 -4.46 -6.94
N LYS A 101 -19.86 -4.31 -6.11
CA LYS A 101 -19.94 -3.79 -4.73
C LYS A 101 -19.42 -2.37 -4.59
N PHE A 102 -18.41 -2.01 -5.37
CA PHE A 102 -17.87 -0.65 -5.37
C PHE A 102 -18.90 0.33 -5.95
N LYS A 103 -19.12 1.46 -5.27
CA LYS A 103 -20.11 2.49 -5.64
C LYS A 103 -19.45 3.86 -5.73
N ASP A 104 -20.11 4.77 -6.45
CA ASP A 104 -19.77 6.19 -6.52
C ASP A 104 -18.31 6.45 -6.96
N GLY A 105 -17.73 5.56 -7.77
CA GLY A 105 -16.44 5.80 -8.42
C GLY A 105 -16.56 6.93 -9.44
N ILE A 106 -15.76 7.97 -9.25
CA ILE A 106 -15.85 9.20 -10.05
C ILE A 106 -14.77 9.34 -11.12
N PHE A 107 -13.67 8.60 -10.98
CA PHE A 107 -12.52 8.71 -11.88
C PHE A 107 -12.53 7.60 -12.92
N ASP A 108 -11.97 7.93 -14.08
CA ASP A 108 -11.70 6.95 -15.12
C ASP A 108 -10.63 5.97 -14.62
N TRP A 109 -11.03 4.71 -14.49
CA TRP A 109 -10.19 3.63 -14.01
C TRP A 109 -8.95 3.42 -14.87
N ALA A 110 -9.06 3.53 -16.19
CA ALA A 110 -7.93 3.33 -17.10
C ALA A 110 -6.91 4.47 -16.96
N VAL A 111 -7.40 5.72 -16.83
CA VAL A 111 -6.53 6.87 -16.55
C VAL A 111 -5.85 6.74 -15.20
N GLN A 112 -6.54 6.23 -14.17
CA GLN A 112 -5.98 5.94 -12.85
C GLN A 112 -5.07 4.70 -12.80
N GLY A 113 -4.84 4.01 -13.92
CA GLY A 113 -3.95 2.85 -13.99
C GLY A 113 -4.58 1.52 -13.59
N PHE A 114 -5.89 1.46 -13.39
CA PHE A 114 -6.57 0.20 -13.07
C PHE A 114 -6.75 -0.67 -14.31
N THR A 115 -6.69 -1.97 -14.09
CA THR A 115 -6.98 -3.01 -15.09
C THR A 115 -8.22 -3.79 -14.67
N THR A 116 -9.11 -4.03 -15.63
CA THR A 116 -10.27 -4.88 -15.41
C THR A 116 -9.86 -6.35 -15.42
N TRP A 117 -10.34 -7.11 -14.44
CA TRP A 117 -9.96 -8.50 -14.23
C TRP A 117 -11.18 -9.35 -13.87
N THR A 118 -11.38 -10.45 -14.57
CA THR A 118 -12.41 -11.45 -14.22
C THR A 118 -11.70 -12.79 -14.05
N PRO A 119 -11.30 -13.18 -12.82
CA PRO A 119 -10.67 -14.47 -12.61
C PRO A 119 -11.63 -15.62 -12.93
N PRO A 120 -11.13 -16.74 -13.44
CA PRO A 120 -11.94 -17.94 -13.58
C PRO A 120 -12.40 -18.42 -12.20
N VAL A 121 -13.64 -18.89 -12.14
CA VAL A 121 -14.27 -19.43 -10.92
C VAL A 121 -14.74 -20.86 -11.18
N SER A 122 -15.06 -21.59 -10.10
CA SER A 122 -15.65 -22.93 -10.26
C SER A 122 -17.03 -22.84 -10.92
N ALA A 123 -17.52 -23.93 -11.51
CA ALA A 123 -18.84 -23.96 -12.14
C ALA A 123 -20.01 -23.63 -11.16
N LEU A 124 -19.75 -23.69 -9.85
CA LEU A 124 -20.71 -23.40 -8.79
C LEU A 124 -20.67 -21.93 -8.32
N ASP A 125 -19.65 -21.17 -8.74
CA ASP A 125 -19.44 -19.80 -8.32
C ASP A 125 -19.86 -18.82 -9.43
N THR A 126 -20.43 -17.68 -9.03
CA THR A 126 -20.72 -16.60 -9.97
C THR A 126 -19.44 -15.84 -10.32
N PRO A 127 -19.10 -15.66 -11.62
CA PRO A 127 -17.97 -14.82 -12.02
C PRO A 127 -18.12 -13.39 -11.48
N ARG A 128 -17.01 -12.83 -11.00
CA ARG A 128 -16.93 -11.46 -10.49
C ARG A 128 -15.87 -10.70 -11.25
N THR A 129 -16.19 -9.47 -11.62
CA THR A 129 -15.25 -8.57 -12.30
C THR A 129 -14.74 -7.55 -11.30
N TYR A 130 -13.43 -7.30 -11.35
CA TYR A 130 -12.71 -6.42 -10.46
C TYR A 130 -12.02 -5.31 -11.24
N GLN A 131 -11.88 -4.12 -10.62
CA GLN A 131 -10.83 -3.17 -10.99
C GLN A 131 -9.62 -3.44 -10.12
N THR A 132 -8.45 -3.65 -10.73
CA THR A 132 -7.22 -4.00 -10.03
C THR A 132 -6.11 -2.98 -10.27
N ILE A 133 -5.35 -2.68 -9.23
CA ILE A 133 -4.13 -1.87 -9.31
C ILE A 133 -3.00 -2.59 -8.55
N GLN A 134 -1.77 -2.42 -9.03
CA GLN A 134 -0.64 -3.23 -8.58
C GLN A 134 0.55 -2.38 -8.18
N GLN A 135 1.29 -2.90 -7.22
CA GLN A 135 2.63 -2.47 -6.85
C GLN A 135 3.57 -3.68 -6.89
N TYR A 136 4.83 -3.46 -7.24
CA TYR A 136 5.83 -4.47 -7.49
C TYR A 136 7.12 -4.10 -6.74
N PHE A 137 7.71 -5.08 -6.10
CA PHE A 137 8.95 -4.97 -5.31
C PHE A 137 10.18 -5.42 -6.11
N ILE A 138 9.99 -5.64 -7.42
CA ILE A 138 10.97 -6.09 -8.39
C ILE A 138 10.70 -5.39 -9.73
N SER A 139 11.75 -5.20 -10.54
CA SER A 139 11.64 -4.71 -11.92
C SER A 139 11.81 -5.83 -12.93
N GLU A 140 11.41 -5.60 -14.18
CA GLU A 140 11.63 -6.56 -15.30
C GLU A 140 13.12 -6.89 -15.48
N ALA A 141 13.99 -5.89 -15.45
CA ALA A 141 15.43 -6.11 -15.55
C ALA A 141 15.97 -7.01 -14.43
N HIS A 142 15.40 -6.93 -13.23
CA HIS A 142 15.77 -7.84 -12.14
C HIS A 142 15.18 -9.24 -12.31
N LEU A 143 14.06 -9.40 -13.03
CA LEU A 143 13.49 -10.72 -13.36
C LEU A 143 14.32 -11.46 -14.41
N GLU A 144 15.05 -10.74 -15.27
CA GLU A 144 16.01 -11.31 -16.23
C GLU A 144 17.27 -11.90 -15.57
N VAL A 145 17.62 -11.45 -14.36
CA VAL A 145 18.71 -12.04 -13.56
C VAL A 145 18.35 -13.50 -13.22
N SER A 146 19.33 -14.38 -12.98
CA SER A 146 18.99 -15.75 -12.59
C SER A 146 18.34 -15.80 -11.20
N ALA A 147 17.39 -16.73 -11.00
CA ALA A 147 16.79 -16.97 -9.68
C ALA A 147 17.86 -17.29 -8.61
N HIS A 148 18.92 -18.01 -9.00
CA HIS A 148 20.04 -18.34 -8.12
C HIS A 148 20.74 -17.06 -7.61
N ASP A 149 21.11 -16.15 -8.51
CA ASP A 149 21.83 -14.93 -8.15
C ASP A 149 20.95 -13.99 -7.32
N ARG A 150 19.65 -13.88 -7.64
CA ARG A 150 18.69 -13.14 -6.81
C ARG A 150 18.61 -13.69 -5.39
N ILE A 151 18.63 -15.01 -5.21
CA ILE A 151 18.60 -15.65 -3.90
C ILE A 151 19.91 -15.40 -3.14
N VAL A 152 21.06 -15.50 -3.82
CA VAL A 152 22.39 -15.26 -3.22
C VAL A 152 22.52 -13.80 -2.75
N ALA A 153 22.06 -12.85 -3.56
CA ALA A 153 22.11 -11.42 -3.23
C ALA A 153 21.04 -10.97 -2.22
N ARG A 154 20.08 -11.84 -1.88
CA ARG A 154 18.92 -11.46 -1.07
C ARG A 154 19.31 -11.10 0.36
N ASN A 155 18.88 -9.93 0.82
CA ASN A 155 18.88 -9.58 2.23
C ASN A 155 17.62 -10.12 2.93
N LYS A 156 17.81 -11.11 3.80
CA LYS A 156 16.70 -11.73 4.56
C LYS A 156 16.06 -10.78 5.57
N ASP A 157 16.81 -9.78 6.03
CA ASP A 157 16.36 -8.80 7.00
C ASP A 157 15.46 -7.73 6.40
N THR A 158 15.31 -7.63 5.07
CA THR A 158 14.46 -6.61 4.42
C THR A 158 13.37 -7.24 3.55
N THR A 159 12.27 -6.53 3.34
CA THR A 159 11.24 -6.95 2.38
C THR A 159 11.61 -6.51 0.98
N LEU A 160 11.88 -5.21 0.81
CA LEU A 160 12.35 -4.64 -0.44
C LEU A 160 13.82 -5.00 -0.66
N GLN A 161 14.12 -5.58 -1.82
CA GLN A 161 15.48 -6.04 -2.18
C GLN A 161 16.20 -5.06 -3.12
N PHE A 162 15.46 -4.42 -4.03
CA PHE A 162 15.99 -3.56 -5.10
C PHE A 162 15.62 -2.10 -4.89
N GLU A 163 16.21 -1.18 -5.64
CA GLU A 163 16.20 0.27 -5.33
C GLU A 163 14.83 0.94 -5.32
N ASP A 164 13.85 0.42 -6.07
CA ASP A 164 12.55 1.07 -6.24
C ASP A 164 11.38 0.11 -6.00
N VAL A 165 10.23 0.67 -5.65
CA VAL A 165 8.92 0.04 -5.79
C VAL A 165 8.29 0.55 -7.07
N TRP A 166 7.80 -0.36 -7.92
CA TRP A 166 7.14 -0.02 -9.17
C TRP A 166 5.64 -0.08 -8.99
N VAL A 167 4.91 0.91 -9.47
CA VAL A 167 3.45 0.93 -9.39
C VAL A 167 2.84 1.11 -10.77
N THR A 168 1.60 0.65 -10.93
CA THR A 168 0.79 1.05 -12.08
C THR A 168 0.33 2.50 -11.87
N GLY A 169 0.90 3.43 -12.63
CA GLY A 169 0.60 4.86 -12.59
C GLY A 169 -0.48 5.27 -13.61
N PHE A 170 -0.50 6.54 -13.96
CA PHE A 170 -1.50 7.08 -14.89
C PHE A 170 -1.44 6.38 -16.25
N ASN A 171 -2.61 6.18 -16.86
CA ASN A 171 -2.75 5.52 -18.17
C ASN A 171 -2.08 4.14 -18.24
N LYS A 172 -1.95 3.47 -17.08
CA LYS A 172 -1.25 2.18 -16.90
C LYS A 172 0.26 2.22 -17.15
N GLU A 173 0.86 3.41 -17.29
CA GLU A 173 2.30 3.55 -17.36
C GLU A 173 2.92 3.16 -16.02
N ARG A 174 4.04 2.42 -16.06
CA ARG A 174 4.74 2.08 -14.82
C ARG A 174 5.49 3.28 -14.28
N MET A 175 5.34 3.52 -12.99
CA MET A 175 6.07 4.56 -12.27
C MET A 175 6.97 3.92 -11.22
N ALA A 176 8.25 4.28 -11.22
CA ALA A 176 9.18 3.93 -10.14
C ALA A 176 9.01 4.91 -8.98
N ILE A 177 8.98 4.37 -7.76
CA ILE A 177 9.01 5.13 -6.52
C ILE A 177 10.24 4.66 -5.77
N SER A 178 11.21 5.58 -5.63
CA SER A 178 12.49 5.27 -5.01
C SER A 178 12.34 4.82 -3.56
N ARG A 179 13.21 3.92 -3.10
CA ARG A 179 13.34 3.61 -1.68
C ARG A 179 14.16 4.64 -0.92
N ASP A 180 14.94 5.46 -1.61
CA ASP A 180 15.71 6.53 -0.99
C ASP A 180 14.78 7.69 -0.63
N ALA A 181 14.63 7.93 0.68
CA ALA A 181 13.83 9.03 1.21
C ALA A 181 14.25 10.40 0.69
N ASN A 182 15.53 10.61 0.39
CA ASN A 182 16.03 11.88 -0.13
C ASN A 182 15.54 12.12 -1.56
N VAL A 183 15.49 11.06 -2.37
CA VAL A 183 14.92 11.11 -3.73
C VAL A 183 13.43 11.39 -3.63
N ILE A 184 12.69 10.65 -2.79
CA ILE A 184 11.25 10.89 -2.58
C ILE A 184 11.00 12.34 -2.15
N ALA A 185 11.79 12.86 -1.21
CA ALA A 185 11.63 14.21 -0.67
C ALA A 185 11.98 15.34 -1.65
N ASN A 186 12.72 15.04 -2.71
CA ASN A 186 13.05 16.01 -3.75
C ASN A 186 11.93 16.04 -4.82
N THR A 187 10.97 16.95 -4.65
CA THR A 187 9.82 17.10 -5.56
C THR A 187 10.22 17.31 -7.03
N ALA A 188 11.34 17.98 -7.31
CA ALA A 188 11.78 18.20 -8.69
C ALA A 188 12.25 16.90 -9.37
N VAL A 189 12.63 15.89 -8.59
CA VAL A 189 13.08 14.58 -9.08
C VAL A 189 11.95 13.55 -9.03
N SER A 190 11.24 13.45 -7.91
CA SER A 190 10.24 12.41 -7.68
C SER A 190 8.82 12.80 -8.09
N GLY A 191 8.56 14.10 -8.23
CA GLY A 191 7.20 14.64 -8.38
C GLY A 191 6.35 14.57 -7.11
N PHE A 192 6.83 13.97 -6.02
CA PHE A 192 6.09 13.90 -4.76
C PHE A 192 6.33 15.12 -3.88
N THR A 193 5.28 15.56 -3.22
CA THR A 193 5.28 16.68 -2.27
C THR A 193 5.16 16.16 -0.85
N LYS A 194 5.93 16.72 0.08
CA LYS A 194 5.92 16.33 1.50
C LYS A 194 4.60 16.73 2.15
N GLN A 195 3.99 15.81 2.88
CA GLN A 195 2.76 16.06 3.67
C GLN A 195 3.01 15.74 5.15
N ALA A 196 1.95 15.45 5.93
CA ALA A 196 2.11 15.20 7.36
C ALA A 196 2.82 13.88 7.67
N CYS A 197 3.52 13.84 8.81
CA CYS A 197 3.91 12.59 9.44
C CYS A 197 2.86 12.23 10.46
N ILE A 198 2.32 11.02 10.34
CA ILE A 198 1.31 10.51 11.25
C ILE A 198 1.92 9.35 12.04
N PRO A 199 1.85 9.39 13.39
CA PRO A 199 2.31 8.29 14.22
C PRO A 199 1.69 6.97 13.76
N LEU A 200 2.48 5.89 13.83
CA LEU A 200 2.15 4.54 13.38
C LEU A 200 1.96 4.38 11.86
N MET A 201 2.16 5.45 11.07
CA MET A 201 2.06 5.43 9.61
C MET A 201 3.35 5.88 8.92
N GLY A 202 3.92 6.99 9.37
CA GLY A 202 5.12 7.62 8.79
C GLY A 202 4.81 8.95 8.08
N ARG A 203 5.84 9.52 7.45
CA ARG A 203 5.76 10.73 6.65
C ARG A 203 5.11 10.42 5.30
N HIS A 204 4.00 11.07 5.02
CA HIS A 204 3.29 10.94 3.76
C HIS A 204 3.87 11.84 2.69
N TYR A 205 3.81 11.36 1.45
CA TYR A 205 4.21 12.09 0.25
C TYR A 205 3.18 11.86 -0.85
N TYR A 206 2.58 12.91 -1.39
CA TYR A 206 1.55 12.80 -2.43
C TYR A 206 2.03 13.44 -3.74
N TYR A 207 1.71 12.80 -4.87
CA TYR A 207 2.17 13.24 -6.19
C TYR A 207 1.60 14.62 -6.53
N ASN A 208 2.50 15.58 -6.78
CA ASN A 208 2.20 16.96 -7.13
C ASN A 208 1.06 17.60 -6.30
N MET A 209 1.02 17.33 -4.99
CA MET A 209 -0.07 17.73 -4.11
C MET A 209 0.18 19.11 -3.51
N THR A 210 -0.66 20.06 -3.89
CA THR A 210 -0.64 21.46 -3.44
C THR A 210 -2.08 21.96 -3.27
N ALA A 211 -2.24 23.11 -2.61
CA ALA A 211 -3.56 23.69 -2.38
C ALA A 211 -4.31 24.06 -3.68
N THR A 212 -3.60 24.13 -4.81
CA THR A 212 -4.15 24.46 -6.14
C THR A 212 -4.20 23.26 -7.09
N THR A 213 -3.77 22.07 -6.64
CA THR A 213 -3.83 20.86 -7.48
C THR A 213 -5.29 20.57 -7.86
N GLU A 214 -5.54 20.35 -9.14
CA GLU A 214 -6.87 19.95 -9.58
C GLU A 214 -7.19 18.53 -9.11
N CYS A 215 -8.46 18.20 -8.88
CA CYS A 215 -8.88 16.85 -8.49
C CYS A 215 -9.48 16.10 -9.69
N THR A 216 -8.63 15.59 -10.57
CA THR A 216 -9.01 14.83 -11.76
C THR A 216 -8.34 13.46 -11.76
N ALA A 217 -8.82 12.58 -12.65
CA ALA A 217 -8.26 11.26 -12.84
C ALA A 217 -6.78 11.27 -13.31
N SER A 218 -6.27 12.39 -13.84
CA SER A 218 -4.88 12.51 -14.31
C SER A 218 -3.99 13.34 -13.37
N SER A 219 -4.52 13.85 -12.27
CA SER A 219 -3.77 14.65 -11.30
C SER A 219 -3.64 13.97 -9.94
N LEU A 220 -4.65 13.22 -9.51
CA LEU A 220 -4.62 12.48 -8.25
C LEU A 220 -4.08 11.07 -8.48
N LEU A 221 -2.78 10.88 -8.27
CA LEU A 221 -2.18 9.55 -8.37
C LEU A 221 -2.71 8.67 -7.22
N PRO A 222 -3.17 7.43 -7.48
CA PRO A 222 -3.64 6.54 -6.43
C PRO A 222 -2.57 6.22 -5.37
N TRP A 223 -1.31 6.25 -5.74
CA TRP A 223 -0.20 5.80 -4.90
C TRP A 223 0.49 6.94 -4.16
N PHE A 224 0.83 6.71 -2.89
CA PHE A 224 1.61 7.62 -2.06
C PHE A 224 2.64 6.88 -1.21
N PRO A 225 3.93 7.29 -1.21
CA PRO A 225 4.93 6.69 -0.34
C PRO A 225 4.84 7.15 1.12
N LEU A 226 5.30 6.26 2.00
CA LEU A 226 5.48 6.49 3.43
C LEU A 226 6.95 6.34 3.80
N VAL A 227 7.52 7.39 4.38
CA VAL A 227 8.93 7.44 4.76
C VAL A 227 9.08 7.54 6.27
N HIS A 228 10.10 6.87 6.80
CA HIS A 228 10.56 7.09 8.17
C HIS A 228 12.05 6.77 8.27
N SER A 229 12.79 7.56 9.04
CA SER A 229 14.23 7.32 9.33
C SER A 229 15.09 7.18 8.07
N GLY A 230 14.79 7.96 7.03
CA GLY A 230 15.56 7.97 5.78
C GLY A 230 15.28 6.80 4.83
N GLU A 231 14.29 5.95 5.10
CA GLU A 231 13.90 4.85 4.22
C GLU A 231 12.40 4.83 3.90
N LEU A 232 12.05 4.28 2.72
CA LEU A 232 10.68 3.94 2.35
C LEU A 232 10.18 2.76 3.20
N ILE A 233 9.30 3.04 4.16
CA ILE A 233 8.76 2.03 5.08
C ILE A 233 7.42 1.44 4.62
N GLY A 234 6.77 2.07 3.64
CA GLY A 234 5.50 1.62 3.12
C GLY A 234 5.00 2.45 1.95
N MET A 235 3.86 2.02 1.43
CA MET A 235 3.07 2.69 0.41
C MET A 235 1.62 2.74 0.88
N GLY A 236 0.84 3.66 0.35
CA GLY A 236 -0.61 3.55 0.40
C GLY A 236 -1.24 3.75 -0.97
N ALA A 237 -2.46 3.23 -1.10
CA ALA A 237 -3.33 3.42 -2.25
C ALA A 237 -4.59 4.18 -1.83
N VAL A 238 -4.92 5.30 -2.47
CA VAL A 238 -6.19 6.03 -2.32
C VAL A 238 -7.10 5.72 -3.50
N ILE A 239 -8.36 5.40 -3.23
CA ILE A 239 -9.42 5.25 -4.23
C ILE A 239 -10.64 6.08 -3.79
N PHE A 240 -11.19 6.90 -4.69
CA PHE A 240 -12.40 7.69 -4.42
C PHE A 240 -13.67 6.92 -4.78
N GLY A 241 -14.59 6.82 -3.83
CA GLY A 241 -15.82 6.04 -3.90
C GLY A 241 -16.09 5.27 -2.61
N LYS A 242 -17.04 4.33 -2.66
CA LYS A 242 -17.53 3.59 -1.50
C LYS A 242 -17.42 2.07 -1.70
N LEU A 243 -17.05 1.40 -0.62
CA LEU A 243 -17.10 -0.06 -0.48
C LEU A 243 -17.39 -0.38 0.98
N ASP A 244 -18.57 -0.95 1.26
CA ASP A 244 -18.97 -1.25 2.63
C ASP A 244 -18.16 -2.43 3.17
N GLU A 245 -17.78 -2.37 4.45
CA GLU A 245 -17.06 -3.46 5.13
C GLU A 245 -17.84 -4.78 5.08
N LYS A 246 -19.17 -4.74 5.20
CA LYS A 246 -20.05 -5.93 5.11
C LYS A 246 -19.99 -6.63 3.76
N ASP A 247 -19.57 -5.93 2.72
CA ASP A 247 -19.45 -6.47 1.36
C ASP A 247 -18.09 -7.18 1.15
N LEU A 248 -17.20 -7.14 2.14
CA LEU A 248 -15.87 -7.73 2.10
C LEU A 248 -15.82 -9.01 2.94
N VAL A 249 -15.07 -10.00 2.46
CA VAL A 249 -14.73 -11.18 3.27
C VAL A 249 -13.77 -10.77 4.37
N LYS A 250 -12.76 -9.97 4.02
CA LYS A 250 -11.86 -9.31 4.94
C LYS A 250 -11.70 -7.86 4.52
N ASP A 251 -11.88 -6.95 5.48
CA ASP A 251 -11.66 -5.53 5.23
C ASP A 251 -10.18 -5.20 5.38
N TYR A 252 -9.58 -4.75 4.28
CA TYR A 252 -8.20 -4.29 4.21
C TYR A 252 -8.10 -2.77 4.07
N PHE A 253 -9.25 -2.08 3.96
CA PHE A 253 -9.29 -0.65 3.71
C PHE A 253 -9.49 0.16 5.00
N GLU A 254 -8.93 1.36 5.01
CA GLU A 254 -9.32 2.45 5.90
C GLU A 254 -10.32 3.38 5.20
N ARG A 255 -11.20 3.97 5.99
CA ARG A 255 -12.22 4.95 5.56
C ARG A 255 -12.04 6.23 6.40
N PRO A 256 -10.97 7.01 6.19
CA PRO A 256 -10.70 8.18 7.00
C PRO A 256 -11.79 9.25 6.77
N PRO A 257 -12.30 9.90 7.83
CA PRO A 257 -13.18 11.04 7.67
C PRO A 257 -12.41 12.25 7.10
N VAL A 258 -13.13 13.23 6.57
CA VAL A 258 -12.56 14.49 6.01
C VAL A 258 -11.57 15.15 6.98
N THR A 259 -11.87 15.16 8.28
CA THR A 259 -10.99 15.73 9.32
C THR A 259 -9.65 15.02 9.39
N ALA A 260 -9.62 13.70 9.25
CA ALA A 260 -8.36 12.94 9.20
C ALA A 260 -7.60 13.21 7.90
N VAL A 261 -8.29 13.30 6.75
CA VAL A 261 -7.65 13.62 5.46
C VAL A 261 -6.97 14.99 5.50
N LYS A 262 -7.61 16.01 6.09
CA LYS A 262 -7.01 17.35 6.29
C LYS A 262 -5.75 17.33 7.18
N VAL A 263 -5.68 16.40 8.13
CA VAL A 263 -4.50 16.24 8.99
C VAL A 263 -3.38 15.51 8.25
N ILE A 264 -3.72 14.50 7.43
CA ILE A 264 -2.76 13.68 6.68
C ILE A 264 -2.15 14.48 5.50
N VAL A 265 -2.98 15.24 4.79
CA VAL A 265 -2.64 16.00 3.59
C VAL A 265 -2.93 17.48 3.83
N PRO A 266 -2.18 18.18 4.69
CA PRO A 266 -2.48 19.55 5.07
C PRO A 266 -2.40 20.54 3.90
N ASP A 267 -1.55 20.26 2.91
CA ASP A 267 -1.37 21.10 1.72
C ASP A 267 -2.29 20.65 0.57
N GLY A 268 -3.30 19.81 0.83
CA GLY A 268 -4.24 19.36 -0.17
C GLY A 268 -5.22 20.45 -0.63
N PRO A 269 -5.71 20.39 -1.89
CA PRO A 269 -6.69 21.33 -2.42
C PRO A 269 -8.07 21.09 -1.80
N GLN A 270 -8.93 22.11 -1.81
CA GLN A 270 -10.28 21.98 -1.25
C GLN A 270 -11.09 20.85 -1.90
N CYS A 271 -10.93 20.65 -3.22
CA CYS A 271 -11.59 19.56 -3.94
C CYS A 271 -11.23 18.17 -3.38
N LEU A 272 -10.01 17.96 -2.85
CA LEU A 272 -9.62 16.67 -2.25
C LEU A 272 -10.44 16.40 -1.00
N TYR A 273 -10.63 17.42 -0.17
CA TYR A 273 -11.44 17.32 1.05
C TYR A 273 -12.92 17.15 0.75
N ASP A 274 -13.41 17.79 -0.32
CA ASP A 274 -14.78 17.60 -0.80
C ASP A 274 -14.99 16.15 -1.26
N LEU A 275 -14.05 15.61 -2.04
CA LEU A 275 -14.06 14.20 -2.47
C LEU A 275 -14.01 13.22 -1.28
N ALA A 276 -13.22 13.52 -0.25
CA ALA A 276 -13.18 12.73 0.98
C ALA A 276 -14.52 12.74 1.75
N GLY A 277 -15.35 13.78 1.57
CA GLY A 277 -16.70 13.85 2.13
C GLY A 277 -17.75 13.19 1.23
N SER A 278 -17.65 13.40 -0.08
CA SER A 278 -18.52 12.82 -1.11
C SER A 278 -17.77 12.80 -2.45
N PRO A 279 -17.51 11.62 -3.05
CA PRO A 279 -18.15 10.33 -2.78
C PRO A 279 -17.57 9.54 -1.60
N ALA A 280 -16.67 10.13 -0.80
CA ALA A 280 -15.78 9.46 0.14
C ALA A 280 -14.57 8.81 -0.54
N LEU A 281 -13.65 8.32 0.28
CA LEU A 281 -12.47 7.59 -0.18
C LEU A 281 -12.20 6.36 0.68
N LEU A 282 -11.57 5.39 0.04
CA LEU A 282 -10.92 4.24 0.64
C LEU A 282 -9.42 4.46 0.55
N THR A 283 -8.69 4.01 1.57
CA THR A 283 -7.24 3.89 1.47
C THR A 283 -6.78 2.52 1.99
N MET A 284 -5.65 2.05 1.51
CA MET A 284 -5.00 0.85 2.02
C MET A 284 -3.52 1.12 2.17
N HIS A 285 -3.04 1.07 3.41
CA HIS A 285 -1.60 1.11 3.68
C HIS A 285 -0.99 -0.28 3.53
N SER A 286 0.19 -0.36 2.92
CA SER A 286 1.07 -1.52 2.87
C SER A 286 2.44 -1.16 3.40
N TYR A 287 2.85 -1.76 4.51
CA TYR A 287 4.11 -1.54 5.22
C TYR A 287 5.12 -2.65 4.89
N TYR A 288 6.36 -2.27 4.63
CA TYR A 288 7.48 -3.16 4.33
C TYR A 288 8.30 -3.54 5.56
N ILE A 289 7.87 -3.07 6.72
CA ILE A 289 8.51 -3.25 8.01
C ILE A 289 7.65 -4.14 8.91
N ASN A 290 8.30 -4.84 9.84
CA ASN A 290 7.62 -5.83 10.68
C ASN A 290 6.83 -5.19 11.84
N THR A 291 7.22 -4.01 12.30
CA THR A 291 6.62 -3.36 13.48
C THR A 291 6.18 -1.92 13.16
N PRO A 292 5.25 -1.71 12.20
CA PRO A 292 4.79 -0.38 11.82
C PRO A 292 4.12 0.40 12.96
N TRP A 293 3.57 -0.30 13.96
CA TRP A 293 3.03 0.32 15.19
C TRP A 293 4.10 0.92 16.13
N LEU A 294 5.38 0.87 15.77
CA LEU A 294 6.46 1.57 16.47
C LEU A 294 6.93 2.83 15.74
N VAL A 295 6.36 3.13 14.57
CA VAL A 295 6.71 4.34 13.82
C VAL A 295 6.23 5.57 14.59
N ASP A 296 7.13 6.51 14.85
CA ASP A 296 6.83 7.81 15.45
C ASP A 296 7.07 8.97 14.46
N CYS A 297 6.83 10.21 14.92
CA CYS A 297 7.05 11.42 14.15
C CYS A 297 7.84 12.48 14.91
N LEU A 298 8.62 12.10 15.92
CA LEU A 298 9.31 13.06 16.79
C LEU A 298 10.53 13.72 16.12
N PHE A 299 11.14 13.05 15.14
CA PHE A 299 12.39 13.47 14.48
C PHE A 299 12.33 13.35 12.94
N GLN A 300 11.16 13.58 12.33
CA GLN A 300 10.86 13.40 10.88
C GLN A 300 10.51 14.69 10.15
#